data_AF-A0A5J4UEC8-F1
#
_entry.id   AF-A0A5J4UEC8-F1
#
_cell.length_a   1.000
_cell.length_b   1.000
_cell.length_c   1.000
_cell.angle_alpha   90.00
_cell.angle_beta   90.00
_cell.angle_gamma   90.00
#
_symmetry.space_group_name_H-M   'P 1'
#
loop_
_entity.id
_entity.type
_entity.pdbx_description
1 polymer ?
#
loop_
_entity_poly.entity_id
_entity_poly.type
_entity_poly.pdbx_seq_one_letter_code
_entity_poly.pdbx_strand_id
1 'polypeptide(L)'
;LFLAPESYNLNLNNGKNEQKSQSSFLTKEADVYTLGVILYTLLVGKYPFALTSKSSPAPAQIFAQLREICESESVAVTIPSHYSRRLSGIISSMLKKDPSQRITVAKILEYDEVQNLIK
;
A
#
# COMPACT_ATOMS: atom_id res chain seq x y z
N LEU A 1 9.01 -2.43 -2.27
CA LEU A 1 7.69 -3.03 -1.93
C LEU A 1 6.72 -2.03 -1.29
N PHE A 2 7.07 -0.74 -1.20
CA PHE A 2 6.17 0.26 -0.62
C PHE A 2 5.28 0.96 -1.65
N LEU A 3 5.54 0.78 -2.94
CA LEU A 3 4.80 1.48 -3.98
C LEU A 3 3.42 0.87 -4.17
N ALA A 4 2.51 1.70 -4.65
CA ALA A 4 1.18 1.27 -5.01
C ALA A 4 1.19 0.38 -6.26
N PRO A 5 0.23 -0.54 -6.42
CA PRO A 5 0.16 -1.47 -7.56
C PRO A 5 0.25 -0.79 -8.92
N GLU A 6 -0.44 0.34 -9.08
CA GLU A 6 -0.47 1.14 -10.30
C GLU A 6 0.91 1.67 -10.71
N SER A 7 1.83 1.85 -9.75
CA SER A 7 3.21 2.27 -10.00
C SER A 7 4.04 1.18 -10.67
N TYR A 8 3.64 -0.09 -10.62
CA TYR A 8 4.42 -1.19 -11.20
C TYR A 8 4.08 -1.48 -12.66
N ASN A 9 2.82 -1.30 -13.06
CA ASN A 9 2.35 -1.53 -14.44
C ASN A 9 3.00 -0.59 -15.47
N LEU A 10 3.49 0.57 -15.04
CA LEU A 10 4.13 1.56 -15.91
C LEU A 10 5.59 1.22 -16.24
N ASN A 11 6.33 0.61 -15.32
CA ASN A 11 7.72 0.22 -15.57
C ASN A 11 7.84 -0.90 -16.61
N LEU A 12 6.83 -1.76 -16.77
CA LEU A 12 6.80 -2.79 -17.80
C LEU A 12 6.51 -2.22 -19.21
N ASN A 13 5.82 -1.08 -19.29
CA ASN A 13 5.43 -0.45 -20.55
C ASN A 13 6.43 0.62 -21.03
N ASN A 14 7.42 0.99 -20.21
CA ASN A 14 8.36 2.08 -20.48
C ASN A 14 9.44 1.79 -21.54
N GLY A 15 9.41 0.63 -22.20
CA GLY A 15 10.27 0.35 -23.35
C GLY A 15 9.94 1.15 -24.62
N LYS A 16 8.94 2.05 -24.61
CA LYS A 16 8.47 2.70 -25.86
C LYS A 16 8.18 4.20 -25.90
N ASN A 17 8.14 5.02 -24.83
CA ASN A 17 7.91 6.48 -24.99
C ASN A 17 8.38 7.33 -23.79
N GLU A 18 9.36 8.22 -23.99
CA GLU A 18 10.09 8.95 -22.93
C GLU A 18 9.49 10.30 -22.47
N GLN A 19 8.24 10.65 -22.80
CA GLN A 19 7.71 11.99 -22.45
C GLN A 19 6.42 12.04 -21.60
N LYS A 20 5.99 10.93 -20.98
CA LYS A 20 4.86 10.90 -20.02
C LYS A 20 5.22 10.27 -18.66
N SER A 21 6.50 10.36 -18.25
CA SER A 21 7.10 9.36 -17.33
C SER A 21 7.38 9.76 -15.88
N GLN A 22 7.01 10.96 -15.41
CA GLN A 22 7.28 11.35 -14.00
C GLN A 22 6.01 11.63 -13.17
N SER A 23 4.89 12.02 -13.78
CA SER A 23 3.72 12.51 -13.03
C SER A 23 2.74 11.43 -12.55
N SER A 24 2.74 10.24 -13.14
CA SER A 24 1.77 9.19 -12.83
C SER A 24 2.17 8.28 -11.66
N PHE A 25 3.42 8.36 -11.20
CA PHE A 25 3.90 7.66 -10.00
C PHE A 25 3.69 8.48 -8.72
N LEU A 26 3.56 9.81 -8.86
CA LEU A 26 3.44 10.77 -7.76
C LEU A 26 1.98 11.22 -7.61
N THR A 27 1.08 10.26 -7.41
CA THR A 27 -0.33 10.55 -7.14
C THR A 27 -0.59 10.56 -5.64
N LYS A 28 -1.54 11.39 -5.21
CA LYS A 28 -1.94 11.46 -3.79
C LYS A 28 -2.44 10.11 -3.30
N GLU A 29 -3.10 9.36 -4.17
CA GLU A 29 -3.60 8.04 -3.90
C GLU A 29 -2.43 7.07 -3.65
N ALA A 30 -1.36 7.13 -4.44
CA ALA A 30 -0.17 6.29 -4.24
C ALA A 30 0.53 6.59 -2.91
N ASP A 31 0.56 7.87 -2.49
CA ASP A 31 1.05 8.26 -1.17
C ASP A 31 0.18 7.66 -0.04
N VAL A 32 -1.15 7.65 -0.19
CA VAL A 32 -2.05 7.03 0.79
C VAL A 32 -1.80 5.52 0.90
N TYR A 33 -1.55 4.83 -0.21
CA TYR A 33 -1.21 3.41 -0.16
C TYR A 33 0.11 3.20 0.60
N THR A 34 1.13 3.98 0.27
CA THR A 34 2.44 3.94 0.93
C THR A 34 2.30 4.17 2.43
N LEU A 35 1.50 5.16 2.83
CA LEU A 35 1.18 5.45 4.23
C LEU A 35 0.51 4.24 4.91
N GLY A 36 -0.45 3.59 4.26
CA GLY A 36 -1.09 2.38 4.77
C GLY A 36 -0.10 1.23 5.01
N VAL A 37 0.86 1.03 4.10
CA VAL A 37 1.92 0.02 4.25
C VAL A 37 2.80 0.34 5.45
N ILE A 38 3.21 1.61 5.59
CA ILE A 38 4.06 2.06 6.71
C ILE A 38 3.32 1.88 8.04
N LEU A 39 2.07 2.35 8.14
CA LEU A 39 1.26 2.21 9.36
C LEU A 39 1.08 0.76 9.75
N TYR A 40 0.69 -0.11 8.81
CA TYR A 40 0.58 -1.54 9.09
C TYR A 40 1.90 -2.12 9.60
N THR A 41 3.01 -1.80 8.93
CA THR A 41 4.34 -2.31 9.30
C THR A 41 4.74 -1.87 10.70
N LEU A 42 4.44 -0.62 11.09
CA LEU A 42 4.71 -0.11 12.44
C LEU A 42 3.85 -0.82 13.50
N LEU A 43 2.58 -1.10 13.20
CA LEU A 43 1.65 -1.72 14.16
C LEU A 43 1.86 -3.23 14.33
N VAL A 44 2.20 -3.93 13.25
CA VAL A 44 2.27 -5.40 13.18
C VAL A 44 3.72 -5.91 13.20
N GLY A 45 4.69 -5.07 12.88
CA GLY A 45 6.11 -5.43 12.79
C GLY A 45 6.46 -6.29 11.55
N LYS A 46 5.53 -6.42 10.60
CA LYS A 46 5.66 -7.19 9.37
C LYS A 46 5.02 -6.42 8.22
N TYR A 47 5.51 -6.64 7.01
CA TYR A 47 4.88 -6.11 5.82
C TYR A 47 3.51 -6.75 5.60
N PRO A 48 2.54 -6.00 5.03
CA PRO A 48 1.22 -6.55 4.72
C PRO A 48 1.24 -7.54 3.53
N PHE A 49 2.39 -7.69 2.88
CA PHE A 49 2.69 -8.68 1.84
C PHE A 49 3.91 -9.49 2.29
N ALA A 50 3.86 -10.81 2.10
CA ALA A 50 4.84 -11.72 2.66
C ALA A 50 6.23 -11.55 2.03
N LEU A 51 7.19 -11.04 2.80
CA LEU A 51 8.62 -11.18 2.52
C LEU A 51 9.05 -12.57 3.01
N THR A 52 8.95 -13.58 2.15
CA THR A 52 9.25 -14.97 2.53
C THR A 52 10.74 -15.29 2.69
N SER A 53 11.67 -14.33 2.55
CA SER A 53 13.09 -14.62 2.74
C SER A 53 13.85 -13.54 3.51
N LYS A 54 14.61 -13.99 4.53
CA LYS A 54 15.58 -13.19 5.31
C LYS A 54 16.90 -12.94 4.54
N SER A 55 17.02 -13.42 3.30
CA SER A 55 18.15 -13.21 2.40
C SER A 55 17.70 -12.52 1.13
N SER A 56 18.63 -11.81 0.45
CA SER A 56 18.38 -11.13 -0.83
C SER A 56 17.53 -12.01 -1.76
N PRO A 57 16.25 -11.64 -1.99
CA PRO A 57 15.35 -12.50 -2.74
C PRO A 57 15.84 -12.60 -4.19
N ALA A 58 15.84 -13.82 -4.73
CA ALA A 58 16.12 -14.01 -6.14
C ALA A 58 15.15 -13.16 -6.98
N PRO A 59 15.54 -12.68 -8.19
CA PRO A 59 14.67 -11.86 -9.03
C PRO A 59 13.27 -12.47 -9.23
N ALA A 60 13.18 -13.79 -9.39
CA ALA A 60 11.91 -14.52 -9.52
C ALA A 60 10.97 -14.35 -8.31
N GLN A 61 11.51 -14.27 -7.09
CA GLN A 61 10.72 -14.05 -5.87
C GLN A 61 10.18 -12.62 -5.82
N ILE A 62 10.97 -11.63 -6.25
CA ILE A 62 10.53 -10.24 -6.36
C ILE A 62 9.39 -10.13 -7.38
N PHE A 63 9.50 -10.79 -8.53
CA PHE A 63 8.42 -10.79 -9.53
C PHE A 63 7.16 -11.48 -9.04
N ALA A 64 7.29 -12.62 -8.33
CA ALA A 64 6.15 -13.29 -7.71
C ALA A 64 5.46 -12.40 -6.67
N GLN A 65 6.23 -11.63 -5.88
CA GLN A 65 5.69 -10.68 -4.91
C GLN A 65 4.99 -9.49 -5.58
N LEU A 66 5.57 -8.92 -6.63
CA LEU A 66 4.93 -7.85 -7.39
C LEU A 66 3.64 -8.33 -8.03
N ARG A 67 3.63 -9.57 -8.52
CA ARG A 67 2.44 -10.22 -9.05
C ARG A 67 1.36 -10.36 -7.98
N GLU A 68 1.69 -10.87 -6.79
CA GLU A 68 0.75 -10.97 -5.67
C GLU A 68 0.20 -9.60 -5.26
N ILE A 69 1.04 -8.56 -5.25
CA ILE A 69 0.64 -7.19 -4.99
C ILE A 69 -0.33 -6.66 -6.06
N CYS A 70 -0.20 -7.07 -7.32
CA CYS A 70 -1.05 -6.59 -8.41
C CYS A 70 -2.30 -7.44 -8.65
N GLU A 71 -2.24 -8.75 -8.42
CA GLU A 71 -3.28 -9.72 -8.79
C GLU A 71 -4.17 -10.13 -7.61
N SER A 72 -3.73 -9.98 -6.36
CA SER A 72 -4.57 -10.32 -5.21
C SER A 72 -5.77 -9.37 -5.09
N GLU A 73 -6.97 -9.92 -4.95
CA GLU A 73 -8.23 -9.18 -4.77
C GLU A 73 -8.19 -8.24 -3.54
N SER A 74 -7.47 -8.64 -2.49
CA SER A 74 -7.32 -7.83 -1.29
C SER A 74 -5.97 -8.07 -0.61
N VAL A 75 -5.49 -7.04 0.09
CA VAL A 75 -4.37 -7.21 1.04
C VAL A 75 -4.98 -7.75 2.32
N ALA A 76 -4.54 -8.94 2.76
CA ALA A 76 -4.97 -9.52 4.03
C ALA A 76 -4.36 -8.71 5.19
N VAL A 77 -5.04 -7.64 5.59
CA VAL A 77 -4.65 -6.78 6.70
C VAL A 77 -5.13 -7.40 8.00
N THR A 78 -4.27 -8.18 8.66
CA THR A 78 -4.57 -8.73 9.99
C THR A 78 -3.85 -7.90 11.04
N ILE A 79 -4.58 -6.97 11.66
CA ILE A 79 -4.08 -6.18 12.78
C ILE A 79 -4.40 -6.91 14.10
N PRO A 80 -3.46 -6.98 15.07
CA PRO A 80 -3.71 -7.57 16.38
C PRO A 80 -4.97 -7.01 17.08
N SER A 81 -5.65 -7.87 17.84
CA SER A 81 -6.97 -7.55 18.44
C SER A 81 -6.94 -6.48 19.52
N HIS A 82 -5.78 -6.13 20.06
CA HIS A 82 -5.63 -5.02 21.01
C HIS A 82 -5.74 -3.63 20.37
N TYR A 83 -5.73 -3.55 19.03
CA TYR A 83 -6.04 -2.32 18.29
C TYR A 83 -7.52 -2.23 17.92
N SER A 84 -8.01 -1.00 17.69
CA SER A 84 -9.44 -0.80 17.37
C SER A 84 -9.80 -1.36 15.99
N ARG A 85 -11.01 -1.91 15.84
CA ARG A 85 -11.57 -2.34 14.54
C ARG A 85 -11.58 -1.21 13.52
N ARG A 86 -11.74 0.02 13.99
CA ARG A 86 -11.80 1.22 13.16
C ARG A 86 -10.42 1.58 12.61
N LEU A 87 -9.34 1.48 13.39
CA LEU A 87 -7.97 1.61 12.90
C LEU A 87 -7.66 0.56 11.82
N SER A 88 -8.09 -0.70 12.04
CA SER A 88 -7.99 -1.75 11.02
C SER A 88 -8.73 -1.38 9.73
N GLY A 89 -9.98 -0.90 9.84
CA GLY A 89 -10.77 -0.45 8.70
C GLY A 89 -10.14 0.71 7.92
N ILE A 90 -9.51 1.67 8.60
CA ILE A 90 -8.76 2.77 7.96
C ILE A 90 -7.61 2.19 7.13
N ILE A 91 -6.77 1.34 7.73
CA ILE A 91 -5.59 0.76 7.06
C ILE A 91 -6.02 -0.12 5.88
N SER A 92 -7.05 -0.95 6.03
CA SER A 92 -7.62 -1.73 4.92
C SER A 92 -8.09 -0.82 3.78
N SER A 93 -8.68 0.34 4.09
CA SER A 93 -9.15 1.30 3.09
C SER A 93 -8.02 2.06 2.39
N MET A 94 -6.88 2.26 3.06
CA MET A 94 -5.65 2.80 2.47
C MET A 94 -4.99 1.79 1.51
N LEU A 95 -5.08 0.50 1.81
CA LEU A 95 -4.43 -0.59 1.07
C LEU A 95 -5.26 -1.16 -0.09
N LYS A 96 -6.34 -0.48 -0.48
CA LYS A 96 -7.10 -0.82 -1.68
C LYS A 96 -6.25 -0.65 -2.95
N LYS A 97 -6.33 -1.64 -3.82
CA LYS A 97 -5.54 -1.71 -5.06
C LYS A 97 -5.96 -0.66 -6.06
N ASP A 98 -7.26 -0.55 -6.33
CA ASP A 98 -7.82 0.51 -7.16
C ASP A 98 -7.68 1.88 -6.47
N PRO A 99 -6.94 2.84 -7.05
CA PRO A 99 -6.75 4.18 -6.49
C PRO A 99 -8.08 4.92 -6.28
N SER A 100 -9.08 4.69 -7.14
CA SER A 100 -10.39 5.35 -7.05
C SER A 100 -11.23 4.88 -5.87
N GLN A 101 -10.97 3.66 -5.39
CA GLN A 101 -11.66 3.06 -4.25
C GLN A 101 -10.94 3.35 -2.92
N ARG A 102 -9.71 3.82 -3.00
CA ARG A 102 -8.82 4.12 -1.86
C ARG A 102 -9.35 5.32 -1.08
N ILE A 103 -9.26 5.25 0.25
CA ILE A 103 -9.66 6.36 1.10
C ILE A 103 -8.78 7.60 0.82
N THR A 104 -9.33 8.80 0.91
CA THR A 104 -8.56 10.05 0.75
C THR A 104 -8.03 10.53 2.09
N VAL A 105 -6.96 11.33 2.08
CA VAL A 105 -6.41 11.97 3.29
C VAL A 105 -7.49 12.79 4.02
N ALA A 106 -8.32 13.53 3.29
CA ALA A 106 -9.43 14.29 3.89
C ALA A 106 -10.37 13.38 4.69
N LYS A 107 -10.79 12.25 4.12
CA LYS A 107 -11.62 11.26 4.83
C LYS A 107 -10.90 10.59 6.00
N ILE A 108 -9.59 10.34 5.90
CA ILE A 108 -8.80 9.77 7.01
C ILE A 108 -8.82 10.72 8.21
N LEU A 109 -8.69 12.03 7.98
CA LEU A 109 -8.70 13.03 9.04
C LEU A 109 -10.06 13.14 9.75
N GLU A 110 -11.16 12.70 9.15
CA GLU A 110 -12.48 12.66 9.79
C GLU A 110 -12.62 11.55 10.85
N TYR A 111 -11.62 10.66 11.01
CA TYR A 111 -11.69 9.59 11.99
C TYR A 111 -11.29 10.05 13.39
N ASP A 112 -12.10 9.72 14.40
CA ASP A 112 -11.84 10.05 15.81
C ASP A 112 -10.46 9.56 16.28
N GLU A 113 -10.02 8.39 15.83
CA GLU A 113 -8.69 7.84 16.14
C GLU A 113 -7.56 8.78 15.70
N VAL A 114 -7.72 9.43 14.55
CA VAL A 114 -6.73 10.34 13.99
C VAL A 114 -6.85 11.71 14.67
N GLN A 115 -8.08 12.18 14.89
CA GLN A 115 -8.35 13.44 15.60
C GLN A 115 -7.81 13.44 17.04
N ASN A 116 -7.90 12.32 17.74
CA ASN A 116 -7.41 12.19 19.11
C ASN A 116 -5.88 12.15 19.20
N LEU A 117 -5.18 11.83 18.11
CA LEU A 117 -3.72 11.80 18.07
C LEU A 117 -3.08 13.18 17.83
N ILE A 118 -3.84 14.10 17.22
CA ILE A 118 -3.35 15.43 16.79
C ILE A 118 -3.61 16.50 17.87
N LYS A 119 -4.36 16.16 18.93
CA LYS A 119 -4.64 17.03 20.08
C LYS A 119 -3.65 16.78 21.21
#